data_AF-A0A963Y5D5-F1
#
_entry.id   AF-A0A963Y5D5-F1
#
_cell.length_a   1.000
_cell.length_b   1.000
_cell.length_c   1.000
_cell.angle_alpha   90.00
_cell.angle_beta   90.00
_cell.angle_gamma   90.00
#
_symmetry.space_group_name_H-M   'P 1'
#
loop_
_entity.id
_entity.type
_entity.pdbx_description
1 polymer ?
#
loop_
_entity_poly.entity_id
_entity_poly.type
_entity_poly.pdbx_seq_one_letter_code
_entity_poly.pdbx_strand_id
1 'polypeptide(L)'
;MSDDTDGGGRSSALPRILWKLARLAATVALTFLGLLVVTFLIGRVVPVDPVLAVIGDRAPKSVYDRVFIELGLDKPLYEQFWL
;
A
#
# COMPACT_ATOMS: atom_id res chain seq x y z
N MET A 1 -31.68 -58.47 22.56
CA MET A 1 -30.42 -58.80 21.85
C MET A 1 -30.39 -57.99 20.57
N SER A 2 -29.70 -56.85 20.63
CA SER A 2 -28.82 -56.27 19.61
C SER A 2 -28.50 -54.85 20.09
N ASP A 3 -27.29 -54.69 20.62
CA ASP A 3 -26.67 -53.45 21.05
C ASP A 3 -26.68 -52.38 19.96
N ASP A 4 -26.85 -51.14 20.42
CA ASP A 4 -26.36 -49.94 19.76
C ASP A 4 -24.87 -50.09 19.45
N THR A 5 -24.50 -50.10 18.17
CA THR A 5 -23.11 -49.85 17.78
C THR A 5 -22.96 -48.40 17.38
N ASP A 6 -22.57 -47.61 18.40
CA ASP A 6 -22.24 -46.21 18.37
C ASP A 6 -21.36 -45.78 17.20
N GLY A 7 -21.81 -44.72 16.53
CA GLY A 7 -21.02 -43.87 15.65
C GLY A 7 -19.96 -43.10 16.44
N GLY A 8 -18.82 -43.73 16.71
CA GLY A 8 -17.69 -43.10 17.40
C GLY A 8 -16.84 -42.25 16.48
N GLY A 9 -17.11 -40.94 16.44
CA GLY A 9 -16.36 -39.91 15.71
C GLY A 9 -14.87 -39.86 16.06
N ARG A 10 -14.05 -40.45 15.18
CA ARG A 10 -12.58 -40.43 15.22
C ARG A 10 -12.02 -39.21 14.48
N SER A 11 -12.25 -37.98 14.94
CA SER A 11 -11.70 -36.80 14.25
C SER A 11 -11.61 -35.51 15.08
N SER A 12 -11.24 -35.59 16.37
CA SER A 12 -11.22 -34.40 17.25
C SER A 12 -9.84 -33.77 17.50
N ALA A 13 -8.75 -34.32 16.92
CA ALA A 13 -7.39 -33.79 17.10
C ALA A 13 -6.98 -32.72 16.05
N LEU A 14 -7.40 -32.90 14.80
CA LEU A 14 -7.09 -31.98 13.68
C LEU A 14 -7.61 -30.54 13.87
N PRO A 15 -8.86 -30.29 14.31
CA PRO A 15 -9.37 -28.92 14.39
C PRO A 15 -8.63 -28.08 15.44
N ARG A 16 -8.10 -28.70 16.49
CA ARG A 16 -7.37 -28.00 17.55
C ARG A 16 -6.02 -27.45 17.07
N ILE A 17 -5.32 -28.19 16.21
CA ILE A 17 -4.03 -27.79 15.64
C ILE A 17 -4.23 -26.68 14.61
N LEU A 18 -5.24 -26.83 13.73
CA LEU A 18 -5.60 -25.82 12.76
C LEU A 18 -5.94 -24.48 13.43
N TRP A 19 -6.69 -24.51 14.53
CA TRP A 19 -7.05 -23.30 15.28
C TRP A 19 -5.83 -22.63 15.93
N LYS A 20 -4.89 -23.43 16.47
CA LYS A 20 -3.61 -22.91 17.01
C LYS A 20 -2.75 -22.25 15.92
N LEU A 21 -2.64 -22.87 14.75
CA LEU A 21 -1.90 -22.32 13.61
C LEU A 21 -2.56 -21.05 13.06
N ALA A 22 -3.89 -21.03 12.95
CA ALA A 22 -4.63 -19.85 12.53
C ALA A 22 -4.40 -18.68 13.48
N ARG A 23 -4.40 -18.92 14.80
CA ARG A 23 -4.09 -17.89 15.80
C ARG A 23 -2.66 -17.36 15.67
N LEU A 24 -1.67 -18.24 15.43
CA LEU A 24 -0.28 -17.83 15.19
C LEU A 24 -0.17 -16.98 13.91
N ALA A 25 -0.75 -17.46 12.81
CA ALA A 25 -0.76 -16.77 11.53
C ALA A 25 -1.43 -15.39 11.62
N ALA A 26 -2.54 -15.27 12.36
CA ALA A 26 -3.21 -14.00 12.59
C ALA A 26 -2.32 -12.99 13.33
N THR A 27 -1.61 -13.42 14.37
CA THR A 27 -0.65 -12.55 15.09
C THR A 27 0.46 -12.07 14.17
N VAL A 28 1.06 -13.00 13.41
CA VAL A 28 2.14 -12.67 12.46
C VAL A 28 1.62 -11.70 11.39
N ALA A 29 0.49 -12.00 10.76
CA ALA A 29 -0.13 -11.14 9.76
C ALA A 29 -0.42 -9.74 10.31
N LEU A 30 -0.89 -9.63 11.57
CA LEU A 30 -1.15 -8.33 12.20
C LEU A 30 0.14 -7.52 12.40
N THR A 31 1.24 -8.15 12.81
CA THR A 31 2.54 -7.46 12.96
C THR A 31 3.08 -6.96 11.62
N PHE A 32 3.02 -7.78 10.56
CA PHE A 32 3.38 -7.37 9.22
C PHE A 32 2.47 -6.26 8.71
N LEU A 33 1.16 -6.35 8.91
CA LEU A 33 0.21 -5.32 8.51
C LEU A 33 0.53 -3.98 9.18
N GLY A 34 0.83 -3.98 10.48
CA GLY A 34 1.26 -2.77 11.20
C GLY A 34 2.52 -2.16 10.60
N LEU A 35 3.54 -2.98 10.30
CA LEU A 35 4.77 -2.53 9.66
C LEU A 35 4.53 -1.99 8.23
N LEU A 36 3.69 -2.66 7.45
CA LEU A 36 3.29 -2.21 6.11
C LEU A 36 2.57 -0.85 6.19
N VAL A 37 1.64 -0.69 7.13
CA VAL A 37 0.92 0.57 7.35
C VAL A 37 1.89 1.68 7.72
N VAL A 38 2.84 1.44 8.63
CA VAL A 38 3.87 2.44 8.98
C VAL A 38 4.72 2.79 7.76
N THR A 39 5.18 1.80 7.01
CA THR A 39 6.01 2.00 5.80
C THR A 39 5.24 2.79 4.73
N PHE A 40 3.96 2.46 4.54
CA PHE A 40 3.07 3.16 3.62
C PHE A 40 2.78 4.60 4.07
N LEU A 41 2.53 4.81 5.36
CA LEU A 41 2.35 6.15 5.93
C LEU A 41 3.60 6.99 5.74
N ILE A 42 4.80 6.42 5.95
CA ILE A 42 6.06 7.13 5.65
C ILE A 42 6.10 7.52 4.17
N GLY A 43 5.82 6.59 3.24
CA GLY A 43 5.82 6.90 1.80
C GLY A 43 4.69 7.85 1.34
N ARG A 44 3.57 7.93 2.06
CA ARG A 44 2.38 8.74 1.71
C ARG A 44 2.39 10.13 2.36
N VAL A 45 2.86 10.22 3.61
CA VAL A 45 3.02 11.47 4.39
C VAL A 45 4.31 12.20 4.03
N VAL A 46 5.23 11.51 3.36
CA VAL A 46 6.29 12.12 2.56
C VAL A 46 5.83 12.15 1.10
N PRO A 47 4.89 13.03 0.69
CA PRO A 47 4.95 13.55 -0.66
C PRO A 47 6.21 14.42 -0.70
N VAL A 48 7.39 13.78 -0.79
CA VAL A 48 8.52 14.42 -1.45
C VAL A 48 8.01 14.56 -2.86
N ASP A 49 7.49 15.76 -3.13
CA ASP A 49 7.06 16.19 -4.44
C ASP A 49 8.21 15.85 -5.41
N PRO A 50 8.10 14.77 -6.20
CA PRO A 50 9.20 14.29 -7.01
C PRO A 50 9.59 15.34 -8.07
N VAL A 51 8.70 16.32 -8.28
CA VAL A 51 8.92 17.51 -9.09
C VAL A 51 10.05 18.38 -8.51
N LEU A 52 10.14 18.55 -7.18
CA LEU A 52 11.17 19.38 -6.55
C LEU A 52 12.55 18.70 -6.51
N ALA A 53 12.60 17.37 -6.49
CA ALA A 53 13.86 16.62 -6.49
C ALA A 53 14.51 16.53 -7.89
N VAL A 54 13.71 16.65 -8.96
CA VAL A 54 14.19 16.53 -10.35
C VAL A 54 14.67 17.86 -10.93
N ILE A 55 14.19 19.01 -10.45
CA ILE A 55 14.59 20.34 -10.95
C ILE A 55 15.89 20.83 -10.27
N GLY A 56 16.75 19.89 -9.86
CA GLY A 56 18.12 20.15 -9.45
C GLY A 56 18.91 20.86 -10.57
N ASP A 57 18.92 22.18 -10.51
CA ASP A 57 20.00 23.09 -10.91
C ASP A 57 20.42 23.19 -12.39
N ARG A 58 19.59 22.89 -13.40
CA ARG A 58 19.91 23.26 -14.81
C ARG A 58 18.70 23.59 -15.69
N ALA A 59 18.30 24.86 -15.70
CA ALA A 59 17.71 25.48 -16.90
C ALA A 59 18.24 26.92 -17.03
N PRO A 60 18.97 27.29 -18.10
CA PRO A 60 19.33 28.67 -18.36
C PRO A 60 18.05 29.50 -18.42
N LYS A 61 17.97 30.60 -17.65
CA LYS A 61 16.77 31.45 -17.55
C LYS A 61 16.16 31.83 -18.92
N SER A 62 17.00 31.99 -19.94
CA SER A 62 16.59 32.31 -21.31
C SER A 62 15.83 31.20 -22.05
N VAL A 63 16.00 29.93 -21.66
CA VAL A 63 15.25 28.80 -22.21
C VAL A 63 13.94 28.61 -21.43
N TYR A 64 13.96 28.87 -20.12
CA TYR A 64 12.77 28.83 -19.27
C TYR A 64 11.69 29.78 -19.76
N ASP A 65 12.02 31.03 -20.08
CA ASP A 65 11.03 32.04 -20.51
C ASP A 65 10.38 31.70 -21.87
N ARG A 66 11.12 31.06 -22.78
CA ARG A 66 10.57 30.63 -24.08
C ARG A 66 9.64 29.43 -23.91
N VAL A 67 10.06 28.46 -23.12
CA VAL A 67 9.30 27.25 -22.84
C VAL A 67 8.07 27.55 -21.94
N PHE A 68 8.16 28.55 -21.06
CA PHE A 68 7.05 29.01 -20.21
C PHE A 68 5.87 29.55 -21.04
N ILE A 69 6.17 30.33 -22.09
CA ILE A 69 5.17 30.83 -23.02
C ILE A 69 4.68 29.71 -23.96
N GLU A 70 5.59 28.85 -24.44
CA GLU A 70 5.24 27.80 -25.42
C GLU A 70 4.41 26.66 -24.81
N LEU A 71 4.63 26.33 -23.53
CA LEU A 71 3.84 25.34 -22.78
C LEU A 71 2.54 25.92 -22.20
N GLY A 72 2.26 27.21 -22.39
CA GLY A 72 1.04 27.84 -21.87
C GLY A 72 1.00 27.89 -20.34
N LEU A 73 2.16 28.00 -19.67
CA LEU A 73 2.29 28.17 -18.21
C LEU A 73 1.96 29.57 -17.72
N ASP A 74 1.68 30.49 -18.65
CA ASP A 74 1.01 31.76 -18.39
C ASP A 74 -0.49 31.60 -18.09
N LYS A 75 -1.05 30.42 -18.39
CA LYS A 75 -2.48 30.13 -18.20
C LYS A 75 -2.77 29.61 -16.79
N PRO A 76 -3.92 29.95 -16.23
CA PRO A 76 -4.27 29.56 -14.87
C PRO A 76 -4.35 28.03 -14.72
N LEU A 77 -3.90 27.55 -13.55
CA LEU A 77 -3.70 26.12 -13.20
C LEU A 77 -4.89 25.20 -13.51
N TYR A 78 -6.12 25.73 -13.58
CA TYR A 78 -7.30 24.94 -13.90
C TYR A 78 -7.36 24.50 -15.38
N GLU A 79 -6.74 25.22 -16.32
CA GLU A 79 -6.68 24.81 -17.74
C GLU A 79 -5.62 23.72 -17.99
N GLN A 80 -4.51 23.74 -17.24
CA GLN A 80 -3.43 22.75 -17.39
C GLN A 80 -3.79 21.37 -16.86
N PHE A 81 -4.74 21.29 -15.91
CA PHE A 81 -5.06 20.06 -15.21
C PHE A 81 -6.12 19.19 -15.89
N TRP A 82 -6.71 19.63 -17.02
CA TRP A 82 -7.82 18.92 -17.68
C TRP A 82 -7.41 18.09 -18.91
N LEU A 83 -6.11 17.91 -19.16
CA LEU A 83 -5.62 17.02 -20.23
C LEU A 83 -5.30 15.61 -19.73
#